data_AF-A0A963NXE2-F1
#
_entry.id   AF-A0A963NXE2-F1
#
_cell.length_a   1.000
_cell.length_b   1.000
_cell.length_c   1.000
_cell.angle_alpha   90.00
_cell.angle_beta   90.00
_cell.angle_gamma   90.00
#
_symmetry.space_group_name_H-M   'P 1'
#
loop_
_entity.id
_entity.type
_entity.pdbx_description
1 polymer ?
#
loop_
_entity_poly.entity_id
_entity_poly.type
_entity_poly.pdbx_seq_one_letter_code
_entity_poly.pdbx_strand_id
1 'polypeptide(L)'
;MSRTLTVAAAQLGPIARGDSRARVVGRLIDLLRQAKARGAGFVVFPELALTTFFPRWGLAEPDEVDAFFEREMPGPETAPLFAAAGELGLGFALGYAELVTDAEGRARHFNTAILVEPDGRISGKYRKI
;
A
#
# COMPACT_ATOMS: atom_id res chain seq x y z
N MET A 1 -22.45 -22.87 10.63
CA MET A 1 -22.07 -22.09 9.44
C MET A 1 -20.56 -22.13 9.30
N SER A 2 -20.04 -22.36 8.09
CA SER A 2 -18.59 -22.36 7.83
C SER A 2 -18.07 -20.92 7.78
N ARG A 3 -16.89 -20.68 8.37
CA ARG A 3 -16.26 -19.35 8.47
C ARG A 3 -15.32 -19.11 7.29
N THR A 4 -15.87 -19.14 6.08
CA THR A 4 -15.10 -19.11 4.82
C THR A 4 -14.77 -17.68 4.39
N LEU A 5 -13.53 -17.45 3.95
CA LEU A 5 -13.07 -16.20 3.34
C LEU A 5 -12.29 -16.52 2.06
N THR A 6 -12.64 -15.84 0.97
CA THR A 6 -11.88 -15.90 -0.30
C THR A 6 -10.86 -14.77 -0.33
N VAL A 7 -9.58 -15.11 -0.48
CA VAL A 7 -8.47 -14.14 -0.51
C VAL A 7 -7.84 -14.12 -1.90
N ALA A 8 -7.56 -12.92 -2.41
CA ALA A 8 -6.85 -12.72 -3.68
C ALA A 8 -5.43 -12.19 -3.44
N ALA A 9 -4.45 -12.75 -4.14
CA ALA A 9 -3.11 -12.17 -4.24
C ALA A 9 -3.04 -11.28 -5.49
N ALA A 10 -2.84 -9.98 -5.30
CA ALA A 10 -2.84 -8.98 -6.36
C ALA A 10 -1.39 -8.68 -6.79
N GLN A 11 -0.80 -9.61 -7.54
CA GLN A 11 0.55 -9.44 -8.08
C GLN A 11 0.63 -8.22 -8.99
N LEU A 12 1.68 -7.41 -8.82
CA LEU A 12 1.97 -6.25 -9.65
C LEU A 12 3.05 -6.57 -10.69
N GLY A 13 2.86 -6.05 -11.90
CA GLY A 13 3.96 -5.87 -12.84
C GLY A 13 4.93 -4.76 -12.37
N PRO A 14 6.04 -4.52 -13.09
CA PRO A 14 7.03 -3.51 -12.72
C PRO A 14 6.42 -2.13 -12.49
N ILE A 15 6.99 -1.40 -11.54
CA ILE A 15 6.78 0.05 -11.35
C ILE A 15 8.08 0.73 -11.74
N ALA A 16 8.04 1.58 -12.76
CA ALA A 16 9.20 2.33 -13.22
C ALA A 16 9.50 3.51 -12.29
N ARG A 17 10.73 4.03 -12.34
CA ARG A 17 11.14 5.17 -11.50
C ARG A 17 10.29 6.42 -11.74
N GLY A 18 9.87 6.65 -12.98
CA GLY A 18 9.06 7.81 -13.37
C GLY A 18 7.56 7.58 -13.26
N ASP A 19 7.09 6.41 -12.79
CA ASP A 19 5.66 6.21 -12.56
C ASP A 19 5.22 7.03 -11.34
N SER A 20 4.23 7.89 -11.52
CA SER A 20 3.59 8.64 -10.43
C SER A 20 2.80 7.70 -9.49
N ARG A 21 2.65 8.09 -8.22
CA ARG A 21 1.78 7.39 -7.24
C ARG A 21 0.35 7.22 -7.77
N ALA A 22 -0.29 8.28 -8.28
CA ALA A 22 -1.61 8.21 -8.89
C ALA A 22 -1.77 7.10 -9.94
N ARG A 23 -0.79 6.96 -10.86
CA ARG A 23 -0.77 5.89 -11.87
C ARG A 23 -0.66 4.50 -11.22
N VAL A 24 0.19 4.34 -10.21
CA VAL A 24 0.36 3.07 -9.49
C VAL A 24 -0.93 2.71 -8.74
N VAL A 25 -1.51 3.67 -8.00
CA VAL A 25 -2.78 3.50 -7.27
C VAL A 25 -3.92 3.12 -8.21
N GLY A 26 -4.00 3.71 -9.40
CA GLY A 26 -4.96 3.28 -10.43
C GLY A 26 -4.85 1.79 -10.76
N ARG A 27 -3.61 1.27 -10.91
CA ARG A 27 -3.37 -0.17 -11.14
C ARG A 27 -3.79 -1.03 -9.94
N LEU A 28 -3.59 -0.55 -8.71
CA LEU A 28 -4.04 -1.25 -7.50
C LEU A 28 -5.57 -1.34 -7.45
N ILE A 29 -6.26 -0.26 -7.78
CA ILE A 29 -7.73 -0.19 -7.83
C ILE A 29 -8.28 -1.17 -8.89
N ASP A 30 -7.66 -1.24 -10.06
CA ASP A 30 -8.07 -2.20 -11.09
C ASP A 30 -7.93 -3.66 -10.62
N LEU A 31 -6.90 -3.96 -9.84
CA LEU A 31 -6.74 -5.28 -9.22
C LEU A 31 -7.79 -5.54 -8.12
N LEU A 32 -8.17 -4.54 -7.31
CA LEU A 32 -9.29 -4.67 -6.37
C LEU A 32 -10.59 -5.02 -7.09
N ARG A 33 -10.90 -4.31 -8.19
CA ARG A 33 -12.10 -4.54 -8.99
C ARG A 33 -12.11 -5.95 -9.59
N GLN A 34 -10.98 -6.40 -10.15
CA GLN A 34 -10.85 -7.77 -10.66
C GLN A 34 -11.02 -8.83 -9.57
N ALA A 35 -10.45 -8.60 -8.38
CA ALA A 35 -10.61 -9.50 -7.24
C ALA A 35 -12.07 -9.57 -6.77
N LYS A 36 -12.75 -8.42 -6.68
CA LYS A 36 -14.18 -8.36 -6.33
C LYS A 36 -15.04 -9.13 -7.32
N ALA A 37 -14.80 -8.94 -8.62
CA ALA A 37 -15.53 -9.64 -9.68
C ALA A 37 -15.37 -11.17 -9.60
N ARG A 38 -14.32 -11.67 -8.95
CA ARG A 38 -14.05 -13.08 -8.69
C ARG A 38 -14.50 -13.57 -7.31
N GLY A 39 -15.23 -12.74 -6.56
CA GLY A 39 -15.78 -13.10 -5.25
C GLY A 39 -14.78 -13.05 -4.10
N ALA A 40 -13.66 -12.34 -4.24
CA ALA A 40 -12.76 -12.10 -3.11
C ALA A 40 -13.44 -11.24 -2.02
N GLY A 41 -13.07 -11.49 -0.76
CA GLY A 41 -13.40 -10.64 0.39
C GLY A 41 -12.19 -9.91 0.97
N PHE A 42 -10.97 -10.30 0.57
CA PHE A 42 -9.72 -9.66 0.99
C PHE A 42 -8.66 -9.73 -0.12
N VAL A 43 -7.87 -8.67 -0.28
CA VAL A 43 -6.82 -8.58 -1.30
C VAL A 43 -5.44 -8.30 -0.70
N VAL A 44 -4.41 -9.01 -1.12
CA VAL A 44 -3.03 -8.81 -0.65
C VAL A 44 -2.20 -8.19 -1.77
N PHE A 45 -1.66 -7.00 -1.54
CA PHE A 45 -0.69 -6.35 -2.43
C PHE A 45 0.77 -6.69 -2.03
N PRO A 46 1.74 -6.47 -2.95
CA PRO A 46 3.16 -6.70 -2.67
C PRO A 46 3.78 -5.76 -1.63
N GLU A 47 5.02 -6.05 -1.28
CA GLU A 47 5.93 -5.16 -0.57
C GLU A 47 6.22 -3.89 -1.41
N LEU A 48 6.31 -2.72 -0.76
CA LEU A 48 6.59 -1.42 -1.42
C LEU A 48 5.74 -1.16 -2.68
N ALA A 49 4.44 -1.48 -2.62
CA ALA A 49 3.54 -1.51 -3.78
C ALA A 49 3.20 -0.14 -4.40
N LEU A 50 3.64 0.97 -3.80
CA LEU A 50 3.37 2.33 -4.26
C LEU A 50 4.47 2.91 -5.14
N THR A 51 5.64 2.27 -5.17
CA THR A 51 6.82 2.79 -5.85
C THR A 51 7.58 1.68 -6.53
N THR A 52 8.58 2.07 -7.32
CA THR A 52 9.61 1.11 -7.75
C THR A 52 10.42 0.61 -6.54
N PHE A 53 11.09 -0.53 -6.68
CA PHE A 53 11.99 -1.02 -5.64
C PHE A 53 13.28 -0.17 -5.58
N PHE A 54 13.19 0.98 -4.92
CA PHE A 54 14.26 1.97 -4.82
C PHE A 54 15.52 1.52 -4.05
N PRO A 55 15.49 0.54 -3.11
CA PRO A 55 16.70 0.09 -2.42
C PRO A 55 17.80 -0.47 -3.33
N ARG A 56 17.52 -0.72 -4.62
CA ARG A 56 18.52 -1.12 -5.62
C ARG A 56 19.44 0.02 -6.08
N TRP A 57 19.14 1.27 -5.71
CA TRP A 57 19.97 2.42 -6.03
C TRP A 57 20.74 2.89 -4.80
N GLY A 58 22.03 3.17 -4.96
CA GLY A 58 22.83 3.86 -3.95
C GLY A 58 22.53 5.36 -3.94
N LEU A 59 21.31 5.73 -3.54
CA LEU A 59 20.88 7.12 -3.43
C LEU A 59 21.61 7.78 -2.26
N ALA A 60 22.22 8.94 -2.51
CA ALA A 60 23.03 9.66 -1.51
C ALA A 60 22.25 10.80 -0.84
N GLU A 61 21.31 11.41 -1.56
CA GLU A 61 20.57 12.57 -1.08
C GLU A 61 19.33 12.13 -0.27
N PRO A 62 19.18 12.56 1.00
CA PRO A 62 18.05 12.17 1.84
C PRO A 62 16.69 12.50 1.22
N ASP A 63 16.55 13.68 0.61
CA ASP A 63 15.29 14.10 -0.02
C ASP A 63 14.91 13.22 -1.23
N GLU A 64 15.92 12.71 -1.96
CA GLU A 64 15.69 11.79 -3.08
C GLU A 64 15.21 10.42 -2.59
N VAL A 65 15.71 9.97 -1.44
CA VAL A 65 15.23 8.74 -0.78
C VAL A 65 13.82 8.95 -0.24
N ASP A 66 13.58 10.04 0.49
CA ASP A 66 12.31 10.36 1.14
C ASP A 66 11.16 10.52 0.14
N ALA A 67 11.45 10.88 -1.11
CA ALA A 67 10.45 10.94 -2.18
C ALA A 67 9.76 9.58 -2.43
N PHE A 68 10.37 8.46 -2.05
CA PHE A 68 9.76 7.12 -2.14
C PHE A 68 8.92 6.72 -0.92
N PHE A 69 8.92 7.52 0.15
CA PHE A 69 8.24 7.24 1.40
C PHE A 69 6.90 7.97 1.51
N GLU A 70 5.94 7.35 2.20
CA GLU A 70 4.68 7.95 2.59
C GLU A 70 4.81 8.56 3.98
N ARG A 71 4.45 9.83 4.11
CA ARG A 71 4.39 10.57 5.39
C ARG A 71 3.03 10.43 6.07
N GLU A 72 2.00 10.08 5.30
CA GLU A 72 0.62 9.90 5.74
C GLU A 72 0.06 8.62 5.12
N MET A 73 -0.79 7.90 5.87
CA MET A 73 -1.44 6.69 5.37
C MET A 73 -2.85 6.54 5.98
N PRO A 74 -3.93 6.66 5.18
CA PRO A 74 -3.91 7.13 3.79
C PRO A 74 -3.48 8.61 3.69
N GLY A 75 -2.63 8.92 2.72
CA GLY A 75 -2.41 10.28 2.23
C GLY A 75 -3.22 10.57 0.96
N PRO A 76 -3.15 11.80 0.39
CA PRO A 76 -3.95 12.21 -0.77
C PRO A 76 -3.86 11.27 -1.98
N GLU A 77 -2.66 10.76 -2.29
CA GLU A 77 -2.44 9.86 -3.42
C GLU A 77 -3.04 8.47 -3.19
N THR A 78 -3.12 8.02 -1.93
CA THR A 78 -3.64 6.68 -1.56
C THR A 78 -5.10 6.69 -1.17
N ALA A 79 -5.69 7.85 -0.85
CA ALA A 79 -7.09 7.97 -0.49
C ALA A 79 -8.06 7.36 -1.53
N PRO A 80 -7.82 7.48 -2.86
CA PRO A 80 -8.66 6.80 -3.87
C PRO A 80 -8.67 5.28 -3.74
N LEU A 81 -7.56 4.65 -3.29
CA LEU A 81 -7.51 3.20 -3.06
C LEU A 81 -8.43 2.79 -1.91
N PHE A 82 -8.39 3.53 -0.80
CA PHE A 82 -9.23 3.29 0.37
C PHE A 82 -10.71 3.50 0.04
N ALA A 83 -11.04 4.57 -0.70
CA ALA A 83 -12.40 4.83 -1.15
C ALA A 83 -12.93 3.69 -2.05
N ALA A 84 -12.15 3.28 -3.06
CA ALA A 84 -12.54 2.19 -3.94
C ALA A 84 -12.70 0.85 -3.19
N ALA A 85 -11.84 0.56 -2.23
CA ALA A 85 -11.97 -0.63 -1.39
C ALA A 85 -13.27 -0.61 -0.56
N GLY A 86 -13.61 0.54 0.02
CA GLY A 86 -14.86 0.75 0.75
C GLY A 86 -16.10 0.58 -0.13
N GLU A 87 -16.11 1.18 -1.32
CA GLU A 87 -17.18 1.01 -2.31
C GLU A 87 -17.38 -0.45 -2.72
N LEU A 88 -16.29 -1.21 -2.84
CA LEU A 88 -16.32 -2.64 -3.19
C LEU A 88 -16.61 -3.54 -1.97
N GLY A 89 -16.57 -3.00 -0.75
CA GLY A 89 -16.64 -3.77 0.49
C GLY A 89 -15.52 -4.81 0.58
N LEU A 90 -14.29 -4.41 0.27
CA LEU A 90 -13.09 -5.26 0.33
C LEU A 90 -12.12 -4.76 1.38
N GLY A 91 -11.61 -5.68 2.21
CA GLY A 91 -10.40 -5.42 2.96
C GLY A 91 -9.16 -5.64 2.09
N PHE A 92 -8.03 -5.04 2.47
CA PHE A 92 -6.76 -5.29 1.79
C PHE A 92 -5.54 -5.15 2.69
N ALA A 93 -4.44 -5.77 2.26
CA ALA A 93 -3.10 -5.55 2.82
C ALA A 93 -2.26 -4.73 1.83
N LEU A 94 -1.58 -3.69 2.31
CA LEU A 94 -0.75 -2.81 1.48
C LEU A 94 0.65 -2.66 2.08
N GLY A 95 1.68 -2.99 1.31
CA GLY A 95 3.08 -2.71 1.62
C GLY A 95 3.51 -1.35 1.08
N TYR A 96 4.20 -0.55 1.87
CA TYR A 96 4.72 0.78 1.49
C TYR A 96 5.94 1.17 2.33
N ALA A 97 6.69 2.17 1.87
CA ALA A 97 7.78 2.75 2.63
C ALA A 97 7.20 3.84 3.54
N GLU A 98 7.33 3.71 4.85
CA GLU A 98 6.75 4.61 5.85
C GLU A 98 7.82 5.54 6.41
N LEU A 99 7.57 6.85 6.36
CA LEU A 99 8.38 7.86 7.03
C LEU A 99 7.55 8.52 8.13
N VAL A 100 7.99 8.38 9.38
CA VAL A 100 7.35 9.03 10.53
C VAL A 100 8.39 9.78 11.36
N THR A 101 7.96 10.85 12.01
CA THR A 101 8.75 11.52 13.04
C THR A 101 8.49 10.85 14.39
N ASP A 102 9.52 10.40 15.09
CA ASP A 102 9.38 9.84 16.43
C ASP A 102 9.16 10.93 17.51
N ALA A 103 8.94 10.50 18.75
CA ALA A 103 8.68 11.40 19.87
C ALA A 103 9.85 12.35 20.18
N GLU A 104 11.06 12.00 19.73
CA GLU A 104 12.26 12.83 19.87
C GLU A 104 12.50 13.74 18.66
N GLY A 105 11.58 13.78 17.70
CA GLY A 105 11.68 14.64 16.51
C GLY A 105 12.54 14.05 15.39
N ARG A 106 12.93 12.78 15.45
CA ARG A 106 13.78 12.15 14.42
C ARG A 106 12.95 11.49 13.33
N ALA A 107 13.40 11.63 12.08
CA ALA A 107 12.86 10.88 10.97
C ALA A 107 13.16 9.37 11.14
N ARG A 108 12.12 8.54 10.98
CA ARG A 108 12.19 7.08 11.07
C ARG A 108 11.60 6.47 9.81
N HIS A 109 12.42 5.70 9.11
CA HIS A 109 12.07 4.99 7.90
C HIS A 109 11.79 3.52 8.20
N PHE A 110 10.68 3.02 7.68
CA PHE A 110 10.31 1.61 7.82
C PHE A 110 9.82 1.04 6.49
N ASN A 111 10.08 -0.24 6.31
CA ASN A 111 9.32 -1.05 5.37
C ASN A 111 8.08 -1.56 6.11
N THR A 112 6.91 -1.10 5.68
CA THR A 112 5.67 -1.22 6.44
C THR A 112 4.60 -1.93 5.62
N ALA A 113 3.81 -2.76 6.30
CA ALA A 113 2.57 -3.30 5.76
C ALA A 113 1.41 -2.95 6.70
N ILE A 114 0.26 -2.56 6.13
CA ILE A 114 -0.98 -2.33 6.87
C ILE A 114 -2.06 -3.33 6.46
N LEU A 115 -2.97 -3.60 7.39
CA LEU A 115 -4.22 -4.32 7.15
C LEU A 115 -5.38 -3.33 7.23
N VAL A 116 -6.21 -3.32 6.19
CA VAL A 116 -7.37 -2.44 6.05
C VAL A 116 -8.62 -3.30 5.97
N GLU A 117 -9.61 -2.94 6.76
CA GLU A 117 -10.92 -3.59 6.82
C GLU A 117 -11.83 -3.12 5.66
N PRO A 118 -12.93 -3.84 5.36
CA PRO A 118 -13.90 -3.44 4.34
C PRO A 118 -14.55 -2.07 4.56
N ASP A 119 -14.53 -1.54 5.79
CA ASP A 119 -15.03 -0.20 6.14
C ASP A 119 -13.96 0.91 5.95
N GLY A 120 -12.78 0.55 5.46
CA GLY A 120 -11.64 1.45 5.24
C GLY A 120 -10.78 1.70 6.47
N ARG A 121 -11.11 1.13 7.64
CA ARG A 121 -10.31 1.28 8.86
C ARG A 121 -9.02 0.47 8.78
N ILE A 122 -7.90 1.09 9.17
CA ILE A 122 -6.64 0.35 9.39
C ILE A 122 -6.76 -0.45 10.70
N SER A 123 -6.75 -1.78 10.62
CA SER A 123 -6.83 -2.66 11.79
C SER A 123 -5.49 -3.15 12.31
N GLY A 124 -4.44 -3.07 11.50
CA GLY A 124 -3.10 -3.46 11.90
C GLY A 124 -2.02 -2.77 11.08
N LYS A 125 -0.84 -2.63 11.69
CA LYS A 125 0.38 -2.15 11.05
C LYS A 125 1.54 -3.02 11.51
N TYR A 126 2.38 -3.44 10.57
CA TYR A 126 3.59 -4.21 10.80
C TYR A 126 4.78 -3.51 10.13
N ARG A 127 5.90 -3.43 10.85
CA ARG A 127 7.17 -2.92 10.34
C ARG A 127 8.15 -4.07 10.28
N LYS A 128 8.84 -4.23 9.15
CA LYS A 128 9.81 -5.30 8.92
C LYS A 128 10.92 -5.29 9.98
N ILE A 129 11.23 -6.47 10.54
CA ILE A 129 12.25 -6.71 11.58
C ILE A 129 13.55 -7.16 10.92
#